data_AF-A0A3B1IJZ4-F1
#
_entry.id   AF-A0A3B1IJZ4-F1
#
_cell.length_a   1.000
_cell.length_b   1.000
_cell.length_c   1.000
_cell.angle_alpha   90.00
_cell.angle_beta   90.00
_cell.angle_gamma   90.00
#
_symmetry.space_group_name_H-M   'P 1'
#
loop_
_entity.id
_entity.type
_entity.pdbx_description
1 polymer ?
#
loop_
_entity_poly.entity_id
_entity_poly.type
_entity_poly.pdbx_seq_one_letter_code
_entity_poly.pdbx_strand_id
1 'polypeptide(L)'
;MHFNYIGLKWGTDICLKCFYWILVENSWISLDRGDTWIAVVVGAIALFIMLHLAFKGQEIDHHELRLMLVGKTGAGKSASANTILGEEAFRVEASPASVTPDCEKKNKVVDGRNITIIDTPGVMDTWLMSDEEAQNAPDCISMIVPGPHVFLLVIKIGRFTEEEVNAVKWIQENFGEVAVKFTMILFTGGDLLEGKPIQKFISNSVELRDLVETCDGRYHVFNNYDRSDRTQVTELFQKIKLMLHENMGYMYTKSREEKIRNEEEIKRNEQMRNLKEEEKRKFENREKEIRNEEEIKRNEQMRNLKEEEKRKFENREKEIRNE
;
A
#
# COMPACT_ATOMS: atom_id res chain seq x y z
N MET A 1 11.47 6.83 -25.13
CA MET A 1 11.75 7.86 -24.11
C MET A 1 10.40 8.53 -23.79
N HIS A 2 9.53 7.88 -23.01
CA HIS A 2 9.43 7.80 -21.55
C HIS A 2 9.02 9.11 -20.84
N PHE A 3 8.07 8.93 -19.91
CA PHE A 3 7.35 9.84 -19.00
C PHE A 3 6.09 10.50 -19.61
N ASN A 4 4.89 10.41 -19.02
CA ASN A 4 4.51 10.26 -17.61
C ASN A 4 3.22 9.45 -17.40
N TYR A 5 3.20 8.75 -16.26
CA TYR A 5 2.08 8.02 -15.65
C TYR A 5 0.85 8.93 -15.43
N ILE A 6 -0.31 8.50 -15.94
CA ILE A 6 -1.61 9.11 -15.65
C ILE A 6 -2.16 8.44 -14.38
N GLY A 7 -1.99 9.09 -13.24
CA GLY A 7 -2.72 8.78 -12.02
C GLY A 7 -4.13 9.37 -12.11
N LEU A 8 -5.10 8.56 -12.52
CA LEU A 8 -6.52 8.95 -12.50
C LEU A 8 -7.04 9.00 -11.06
N LYS A 9 -7.05 10.20 -10.48
CA LYS A 9 -8.01 10.56 -9.42
C LYS A 9 -9.39 10.69 -10.06
N TRP A 10 -10.21 9.65 -10.02
CA TRP A 10 -11.65 9.77 -10.24
C TRP A 10 -12.31 10.23 -8.94
N GLY A 11 -12.36 11.55 -8.76
CA GLY A 11 -13.14 12.17 -7.70
C GLY A 11 -14.63 11.96 -7.94
N THR A 12 -15.36 11.85 -6.82
CA THR A 12 -16.81 11.67 -6.64
C THR A 12 -17.73 12.65 -7.37
N ASP A 13 -17.19 13.59 -8.16
CA ASP A 13 -17.95 14.65 -8.84
C ASP A 13 -18.58 14.24 -10.17
N ILE A 14 -18.16 13.11 -10.75
CA ILE A 14 -18.78 12.58 -11.97
C ILE A 14 -20.10 11.85 -11.66
N CYS A 15 -20.25 11.28 -10.46
CA CYS A 15 -21.47 10.59 -10.07
C CYS A 15 -22.65 11.54 -9.87
N LEU A 16 -22.48 12.70 -9.22
CA LEU A 16 -23.62 13.62 -9.00
C LEU A 16 -24.13 14.26 -10.30
N LYS A 17 -23.22 14.59 -11.25
CA LYS A 17 -23.62 15.12 -12.55
C LYS A 17 -24.27 14.06 -13.43
N CYS A 18 -23.80 12.81 -13.43
CA CYS A 18 -24.48 11.71 -14.11
C CYS A 18 -25.86 11.41 -13.49
N PHE A 19 -26.00 11.45 -12.16
CA PHE A 19 -27.27 11.18 -11.48
C PHE A 19 -28.30 12.30 -11.72
N TYR A 20 -27.87 13.57 -11.74
CA TYR A 20 -28.73 14.71 -12.08
C TYR A 20 -29.14 14.69 -13.57
N TRP A 21 -28.26 14.26 -14.47
CA TRP A 21 -28.57 14.09 -15.89
C TRP A 21 -29.58 12.96 -16.14
N ILE A 22 -29.47 11.84 -15.41
CA ILE A 22 -30.45 10.74 -15.44
C ILE A 22 -31.82 11.15 -14.87
N LEU A 23 -31.85 12.02 -13.86
CA LEU A 23 -33.09 12.47 -13.19
C LEU A 23 -33.83 13.59 -13.91
N VAL A 24 -33.16 14.44 -14.70
CA VAL A 24 -33.76 15.69 -15.24
C VAL A 24 -34.17 15.60 -16.72
N GLU A 25 -33.57 14.72 -17.53
CA GLU A 25 -33.85 14.69 -18.99
C GLU A 25 -34.78 13.56 -19.50
N ASN A 26 -35.28 12.66 -18.67
CA ASN A 26 -36.34 11.71 -19.07
C ASN A 26 -37.74 12.19 -18.69
N SER A 27 -38.16 13.31 -19.28
CA SER A 27 -39.53 13.78 -19.18
C SER A 27 -40.47 12.99 -20.11
N TRP A 28 -41.70 12.74 -19.64
CA TRP A 28 -42.89 12.34 -20.43
C TRP A 28 -43.00 10.90 -20.95
N ILE A 29 -43.58 10.00 -20.13
CA ILE A 29 -44.56 9.01 -20.63
C ILE A 29 -45.74 9.01 -19.66
N SER A 30 -46.91 9.37 -20.20
CA SER A 30 -48.20 9.39 -19.52
C SER A 30 -48.75 7.98 -19.29
N LEU A 31 -49.38 7.80 -18.12
CA LEU A 31 -50.41 6.83 -17.78
C LEU A 31 -50.10 5.32 -17.93
N ASP A 32 -49.90 4.71 -16.75
CA ASP A 32 -50.65 3.56 -16.21
C ASP A 32 -49.74 2.42 -15.71
N ARG A 33 -49.38 2.50 -14.42
CA ARG A 33 -48.84 1.46 -13.50
C ARG A 33 -48.21 2.14 -12.28
N GLY A 34 -49.06 2.68 -11.40
CA GLY A 34 -48.73 3.63 -10.34
C GLY A 34 -47.69 3.22 -9.29
N ASP A 35 -47.40 1.94 -9.07
CA ASP A 35 -46.62 1.53 -7.88
C ASP A 35 -45.25 0.89 -8.21
N THR A 36 -44.98 0.62 -9.49
CA THR A 36 -43.81 -0.20 -9.86
C THR A 36 -42.50 0.57 -9.90
N TRP A 37 -42.51 1.82 -10.36
CA TRP A 37 -41.28 2.64 -10.42
C TRP A 37 -40.84 3.12 -9.04
N ILE A 38 -41.78 3.43 -8.14
CA ILE A 38 -41.49 3.78 -6.74
C ILE A 38 -40.82 2.60 -6.04
N ALA A 39 -41.33 1.38 -6.23
CA ALA A 39 -40.73 0.17 -5.67
C ALA A 39 -39.30 -0.07 -6.17
N VAL A 40 -39.01 0.21 -7.45
CA VAL A 40 -37.67 0.09 -8.03
C VAL A 40 -36.70 1.13 -7.44
N VAL A 41 -37.13 2.39 -7.31
CA VAL A 41 -36.29 3.46 -6.74
C VAL A 41 -36.03 3.22 -5.26
N VAL A 42 -37.06 2.87 -4.49
CA VAL A 42 -36.92 2.53 -3.06
C VAL A 42 -36.06 1.29 -2.90
N GLY A 43 -36.20 0.28 -3.76
CA GLY A 43 -35.37 -0.91 -3.77
C GLY A 43 -33.90 -0.61 -4.09
N ALA A 44 -33.62 0.27 -5.05
CA ALA A 44 -32.27 0.69 -5.39
C ALA A 44 -31.62 1.53 -4.28
N ILE A 45 -32.36 2.44 -3.65
CA ILE A 45 -31.90 3.22 -2.49
C ILE A 45 -31.65 2.29 -1.30
N ALA A 46 -32.56 1.36 -1.02
CA ALA A 46 -32.39 0.38 0.06
C ALA A 46 -31.20 -0.54 -0.22
N LEU A 47 -31.01 -1.02 -1.45
CA LEU A 47 -29.85 -1.83 -1.84
C LEU A 47 -28.56 -1.01 -1.76
N PHE A 48 -28.59 0.27 -2.14
CA PHE A 48 -27.44 1.17 -2.02
C PHE A 48 -27.12 1.47 -0.56
N ILE A 49 -28.12 1.69 0.31
CA ILE A 49 -27.94 1.85 1.75
C ILE A 49 -27.45 0.54 2.36
N MET A 50 -28.00 -0.61 1.98
CA MET A 50 -27.56 -1.93 2.44
C MET A 50 -26.14 -2.24 1.99
N LEU A 51 -25.78 -1.92 0.74
CA LEU A 51 -24.40 -1.99 0.23
C LEU A 51 -23.52 -0.97 0.97
N HIS A 52 -23.97 0.26 1.19
CA HIS A 52 -23.20 1.29 1.89
C HIS A 52 -23.04 0.98 3.38
N LEU A 53 -23.99 0.28 4.01
CA LEU A 53 -23.89 -0.22 5.38
C LEU A 53 -23.05 -1.51 5.45
N ALA A 54 -23.13 -2.38 4.45
CA ALA A 54 -22.29 -3.58 4.34
C ALA A 54 -20.84 -3.26 3.94
N PHE A 55 -20.62 -2.17 3.20
CA PHE A 55 -19.31 -1.63 2.79
C PHE A 55 -18.85 -0.46 3.66
N LYS A 56 -19.67 0.04 4.60
CA LYS A 56 -19.14 0.72 5.78
C LYS A 56 -18.37 -0.36 6.50
N GLY A 57 -17.09 -0.48 6.14
CA GLY A 57 -16.12 -1.28 6.85
C GLY A 57 -16.41 -1.06 8.32
N GLN A 58 -16.66 -2.18 9.00
CA GLN A 58 -16.88 -2.21 10.44
C GLN A 58 -15.97 -1.15 11.04
N GLU A 59 -16.55 -0.11 11.66
CA GLU A 59 -15.70 0.91 12.27
C GLU A 59 -14.89 0.17 13.31
N ILE A 60 -13.64 -0.15 12.97
CA ILE A 60 -12.73 -0.79 13.89
C ILE A 60 -12.33 0.33 14.84
N ASP A 61 -13.19 0.58 15.81
CA ASP A 61 -12.89 1.45 16.92
C ASP A 61 -11.93 0.68 17.82
N HIS A 62 -10.64 0.88 17.55
CA HIS A 62 -9.58 0.41 18.41
C HIS A 62 -9.60 1.24 19.69
N HIS A 63 -10.50 0.86 20.62
CA HIS A 63 -10.52 1.38 21.98
C HIS A 63 -9.17 1.19 22.67
N GLU A 64 -8.35 0.24 22.21
CA GLU A 64 -6.96 0.06 22.61
C GLU A 64 -6.04 0.19 21.40
N LEU A 65 -5.01 1.04 21.52
CA LEU A 65 -3.96 1.21 20.53
C LEU A 65 -2.60 1.01 21.20
N ARG A 66 -1.74 0.17 20.59
CA ARG A 66 -0.41 -0.16 21.11
C ARG A 66 0.63 0.28 20.10
N LEU A 67 1.46 1.23 20.49
CA LEU A 67 2.48 1.87 19.67
C LEU A 67 3.86 1.47 20.17
N MET A 68 4.75 1.07 19.27
CA MET A 68 6.15 0.84 19.57
C MET A 68 7.00 1.83 18.79
N LEU A 69 7.74 2.70 19.48
CA LEU A 69 8.58 3.70 18.84
C LEU A 69 9.98 3.12 18.65
N VAL A 70 10.44 3.09 17.40
CA VAL A 70 11.72 2.49 17.01
C VAL A 70 12.51 3.53 16.22
N GLY A 71 13.84 3.53 16.32
CA GLY A 71 14.69 4.48 15.63
C GLY A 71 15.98 4.79 16.39
N LYS A 72 16.88 5.54 15.79
CA LYS A 72 18.18 5.85 16.40
C LYS A 72 18.08 6.71 17.67
N THR A 73 19.18 6.80 18.41
CA THR A 73 19.30 7.73 19.54
C THR A 73 19.18 9.16 19.07
N GLY A 74 18.52 10.01 19.86
CA GLY A 74 18.31 11.42 19.51
C GLY A 74 17.31 11.67 18.37
N ALA A 75 16.68 10.64 17.80
CA ALA A 75 15.62 10.79 16.79
C ALA A 75 14.33 11.45 17.35
N GLY A 76 14.19 11.52 18.68
CA GLY A 76 13.04 12.13 19.34
C GLY A 76 11.91 11.16 19.65
N LYS A 77 12.21 9.89 19.94
CA LYS A 77 11.23 8.85 20.31
C LYS A 77 10.46 9.22 21.59
N SER A 78 11.15 9.37 22.71
CA SER A 78 10.59 9.77 24.01
C SER A 78 9.81 11.09 23.93
N ALA A 79 10.33 12.07 23.17
CA ALA A 79 9.64 13.34 22.93
C ALA A 79 8.33 13.15 22.15
N SER A 80 8.33 12.31 21.11
CA SER A 80 7.12 11.99 20.34
C SER A 80 6.10 11.21 21.17
N ALA A 81 6.55 10.31 22.03
CA ALA A 81 5.69 9.60 22.97
C ALA A 81 5.00 10.58 23.94
N ASN A 82 5.75 11.52 24.51
CA ASN A 82 5.21 12.60 25.33
C ASN A 82 4.20 13.47 24.57
N THR A 83 4.50 13.83 23.31
CA THR A 83 3.56 14.54 22.43
C THR A 83 2.27 13.75 22.25
N ILE A 84 2.33 12.45 21.95
CA ILE A 84 1.13 11.61 21.80
C ILE A 84 0.31 11.59 23.09
N LEU A 85 0.96 11.32 24.23
CA LEU A 85 0.31 11.24 25.55
C LEU A 85 -0.16 12.59 26.08
N GLY A 86 0.35 13.71 25.55
CA GLY A 86 0.05 15.06 26.03
C GLY A 86 0.58 15.34 27.43
N GLU A 87 1.65 14.66 27.85
CA GLU A 87 2.31 14.85 29.15
C GLU A 87 3.79 14.42 29.11
N GLU A 88 4.55 14.75 30.15
CA GLU A 88 5.95 14.34 30.29
C GLU A 88 6.08 12.97 30.95
N ALA A 89 5.63 11.92 30.25
CA ALA A 89 5.63 10.54 30.75
C ALA A 89 7.00 9.85 30.65
N PHE A 90 7.82 10.27 29.69
CA PHE A 90 9.17 9.78 29.42
C PHE A 90 10.20 10.90 29.60
N ARG A 91 11.38 10.55 30.12
CA ARG A 91 12.47 11.53 30.28
C ARG A 91 13.00 11.98 28.91
N VAL A 92 13.12 13.28 28.71
CA VAL A 92 13.71 13.88 27.51
C VAL A 92 14.82 14.82 27.94
N GLU A 93 16.04 14.55 27.51
CA GLU A 93 17.21 15.38 27.84
C GLU A 93 18.15 15.46 26.63
N ALA A 94 18.69 16.66 26.40
CA ALA A 94 19.74 16.85 25.40
C ALA A 94 21.06 16.37 25.98
N SER A 95 21.40 15.11 25.70
CA SER A 95 22.61 14.45 26.19
C SER A 95 23.42 13.89 25.01
N PRO A 96 24.76 13.96 25.05
CA PRO A 96 25.62 13.27 24.09
C PRO A 96 25.63 11.74 24.28
N ALA A 97 25.15 11.25 25.43
CA ALA A 97 24.96 9.82 25.73
C ALA A 97 23.47 9.44 25.73
N SER A 98 23.16 8.17 25.46
CA SER A 98 21.77 7.67 25.53
C SER A 98 21.17 7.94 26.91
N VAL A 99 19.97 8.52 26.92
CA VAL A 99 19.22 8.84 28.14
C VAL A 99 18.21 7.75 28.52
N THR A 100 17.96 6.82 27.60
CA THR A 100 16.99 5.74 27.70
C THR A 100 17.73 4.41 27.53
N PRO A 101 18.25 3.83 28.62
CA PRO A 101 19.00 2.58 28.56
C PRO A 101 18.09 1.36 28.35
N ASP A 102 16.85 1.42 28.85
CA ASP A 102 15.90 0.32 28.84
C ASP A 102 14.58 0.71 28.16
N CYS A 103 13.80 -0.30 27.76
CA CYS A 103 12.45 -0.06 27.28
C CYS A 103 11.51 0.41 28.38
N GLU A 104 10.75 1.47 28.10
CA GLU A 104 9.74 2.00 29.00
C GLU A 104 8.34 1.86 28.39
N LYS A 105 7.39 1.37 29.19
CA LYS A 105 5.98 1.26 28.83
C LYS A 105 5.14 2.25 29.61
N LYS A 106 4.27 3.00 28.91
CA LYS A 106 3.27 3.89 29.52
C LYS A 106 1.89 3.62 28.92
N ASN A 107 0.86 3.78 29.72
CA ASN A 107 -0.53 3.62 29.30
C ASN A 107 -1.32 4.87 29.69
N LYS A 108 -2.13 5.42 28.78
CA LYS A 108 -2.97 6.58 29.05
C LYS A 108 -4.19 6.61 28.14
N VAL A 109 -5.29 7.16 28.64
CA VAL A 109 -6.44 7.52 27.80
C VAL A 109 -6.17 8.85 27.09
N VAL A 110 -6.14 8.84 25.76
CA VAL A 110 -6.00 10.04 24.92
C VAL A 110 -7.18 10.08 23.96
N ASP A 111 -7.94 11.17 23.95
CA ASP A 111 -9.12 11.36 23.10
C ASP A 111 -10.12 10.18 23.15
N GLY A 112 -10.31 9.62 24.36
CA GLY A 112 -11.21 8.48 24.60
C GLY A 112 -10.65 7.10 24.22
N ARG A 113 -9.37 7.00 23.82
CA ARG A 113 -8.71 5.75 23.44
C ARG A 113 -7.63 5.35 24.44
N ASN A 114 -7.55 4.07 24.79
CA ASN A 114 -6.48 3.52 25.62
C ASN A 114 -5.22 3.37 24.78
N ILE A 115 -4.26 4.27 24.97
CA ILE A 115 -2.98 4.24 24.28
C ILE A 115 -1.94 3.57 25.18
N THR A 116 -1.33 2.50 24.69
CA THR A 116 -0.09 1.94 25.22
C THR A 116 1.06 2.38 24.32
N ILE A 117 2.10 2.96 24.90
CA ILE A 117 3.32 3.33 24.17
C ILE A 117 4.50 2.61 24.80
N ILE A 118 5.31 1.97 23.95
CA ILE A 118 6.64 1.51 24.30
C ILE A 118 7.66 2.42 23.63
N ASP A 119 8.45 3.09 24.46
CA ASP A 119 9.65 3.80 24.03
C ASP A 119 10.85 2.85 24.13
N THR A 120 11.60 2.72 23.04
CA THR A 120 12.76 1.83 22.99
C THR A 120 14.06 2.60 23.11
N PRO A 121 15.15 1.95 23.54
CA PRO A 121 16.51 2.46 23.33
C PRO A 121 16.79 2.73 21.85
N GLY A 122 17.85 3.50 21.56
CA GLY A 122 18.31 3.74 20.19
C GLY A 122 18.72 2.45 19.48
N VAL A 123 18.30 2.28 18.23
CA VAL A 123 18.62 1.05 17.47
C VAL A 123 20.11 0.96 17.06
N MET A 124 20.88 2.05 17.10
CA MET A 124 22.30 2.03 16.68
C MET A 124 23.33 2.06 17.82
N ASP A 125 23.06 2.73 18.94
CA ASP A 125 24.04 2.77 20.05
C ASP A 125 24.22 1.39 20.70
N THR A 126 23.35 0.42 20.38
CA THR A 126 22.96 -0.63 21.32
C THR A 126 22.94 -2.05 20.71
N TRP A 127 22.65 -2.21 19.41
CA TRP A 127 22.38 -3.56 18.83
C TRP A 127 23.48 -4.08 17.90
N LEU A 128 24.32 -3.18 17.36
CA LEU A 128 25.44 -3.54 16.48
C LEU A 128 26.79 -3.58 17.21
N MET A 129 26.86 -3.15 18.49
CA MET A 129 28.13 -2.90 19.18
C MET A 129 28.31 -3.54 20.56
N SER A 130 27.26 -4.05 21.25
CA SER A 130 27.41 -4.67 22.57
C SER A 130 26.58 -5.96 22.73
N ASP A 131 27.17 -7.00 23.32
CA ASP A 131 26.52 -8.28 23.65
C ASP A 131 25.47 -8.15 24.77
N GLU A 132 25.47 -7.04 25.50
CA GLU A 132 24.67 -6.84 26.71
C GLU A 132 23.28 -6.28 26.37
N GLU A 133 23.20 -5.36 25.41
CA GLU A 133 21.93 -4.71 25.10
C GLU A 133 21.17 -5.40 23.96
N ALA A 134 21.86 -6.23 23.14
CA ALA A 134 21.24 -7.27 22.33
C ALA A 134 20.32 -8.21 23.15
N GLN A 135 20.53 -8.30 24.47
CA GLN A 135 19.69 -9.08 25.39
C GLN A 135 18.37 -8.38 25.76
N ASN A 136 18.23 -7.06 25.54
CA ASN A 136 17.05 -6.29 25.98
C ASN A 136 15.89 -6.27 24.95
N ALA A 137 16.11 -6.73 23.71
CA ALA A 137 15.07 -6.72 22.66
C ALA A 137 13.95 -7.69 23.04
N PRO A 138 14.26 -8.92 23.50
CA PRO A 138 13.29 -9.80 24.12
C PRO A 138 12.42 -9.12 25.17
N ASP A 139 13.01 -8.29 26.04
CA ASP A 139 12.27 -7.59 27.10
C ASP A 139 11.30 -6.56 26.52
N CYS A 140 11.76 -5.71 25.60
CA CYS A 140 10.90 -4.75 24.88
C CYS A 140 9.74 -5.42 24.16
N ILE A 141 10.02 -6.54 23.47
CA ILE A 141 9.02 -7.32 22.73
C ILE A 141 7.99 -7.93 23.69
N SER A 142 8.44 -8.42 24.85
CA SER A 142 7.56 -9.01 25.87
C SER A 142 6.60 -8.00 26.49
N MET A 143 6.96 -6.71 26.51
CA MET A 143 6.13 -5.65 27.09
C MET A 143 4.90 -5.29 26.24
N ILE A 144 4.88 -5.65 24.95
CA ILE A 144 3.82 -5.30 23.99
C ILE A 144 2.94 -6.49 23.57
N VAL A 145 2.71 -7.47 24.44
CA VAL A 145 1.80 -8.60 24.15
C VAL A 145 0.36 -8.10 23.93
N PRO A 146 -0.40 -8.67 22.96
CA PRO A 146 -0.03 -9.72 22.00
C PRO A 146 0.83 -9.27 20.79
N GLY A 147 1.00 -7.97 20.63
CA GLY A 147 1.88 -7.33 19.64
C GLY A 147 1.49 -5.86 19.39
N PRO A 148 2.36 -5.06 18.78
CA PRO A 148 2.04 -3.68 18.41
C PRO A 148 0.92 -3.63 17.38
N HIS A 149 0.09 -2.60 17.47
CA HIS A 149 -0.78 -2.22 16.36
C HIS A 149 0.02 -1.47 15.29
N VAL A 150 0.94 -0.60 15.73
CA VAL A 150 1.78 0.20 14.84
C VAL A 150 3.19 0.30 15.40
N PHE A 151 4.18 0.08 14.53
CA PHE A 151 5.56 0.52 14.74
C PHE A 151 5.69 1.94 14.21
N LEU A 152 6.09 2.88 15.07
CA LEU A 152 6.43 4.24 14.68
C LEU A 152 7.94 4.32 14.49
N LEU A 153 8.39 4.30 13.23
CA LEU A 153 9.80 4.48 12.89
C LEU A 153 10.14 5.97 12.94
N VAL A 154 10.78 6.40 14.02
CA VAL A 154 11.05 7.81 14.29
C VAL A 154 12.33 8.25 13.59
N ILE A 155 12.20 9.24 12.71
CA ILE A 155 13.31 9.81 11.92
C ILE A 155 13.33 11.31 12.13
N LYS A 156 14.47 11.87 12.55
CA LYS A 156 14.61 13.32 12.68
C LYS A 156 14.87 13.95 11.32
N ILE A 157 14.15 15.02 10.98
CA ILE A 157 14.41 15.83 9.80
C ILE A 157 15.84 16.41 9.89
N GLY A 158 16.61 16.19 8.85
CA GLY A 158 18.05 16.46 8.84
C GLY A 158 18.80 15.45 7.96
N ARG A 159 20.00 15.06 8.38
CA ARG A 159 20.81 14.09 7.65
C ARG A 159 20.28 12.67 7.87
N PHE A 160 19.90 12.02 6.78
CA PHE A 160 19.62 10.58 6.72
C PHE A 160 20.93 9.80 6.69
N THR A 161 21.04 8.76 7.51
CA THR A 161 22.23 7.91 7.65
C THR A 161 21.82 6.43 7.54
N GLU A 162 22.81 5.53 7.47
CA GLU A 162 22.54 4.07 7.47
C GLU A 162 21.81 3.61 8.76
N GLU A 163 21.87 4.44 9.80
CA GLU A 163 21.20 4.24 11.07
C GLU A 163 19.69 4.08 10.95
N GLU A 164 19.06 4.93 10.13
CA GLU A 164 17.62 4.84 9.88
C GLU A 164 17.25 3.57 9.10
N VAL A 165 18.11 3.11 8.19
CA VAL A 165 17.89 1.86 7.43
C VAL A 165 17.98 0.65 8.35
N ASN A 166 18.94 0.64 9.28
CA ASN A 166 19.12 -0.45 10.24
C ASN A 166 17.95 -0.56 11.22
N ALA A 167 17.26 0.54 11.53
CA ALA A 167 16.05 0.50 12.35
C ALA A 167 14.90 -0.31 11.71
N VAL A 168 14.78 -0.31 10.37
CA VAL A 168 13.82 -1.19 9.66
C VAL A 168 14.27 -2.64 9.68
N LYS A 169 15.57 -2.90 9.45
CA LYS A 169 16.12 -4.27 9.56
C LYS A 169 15.86 -4.86 10.94
N TRP A 170 16.04 -4.08 11.99
CA TRP A 170 15.75 -4.52 13.35
C TRP A 170 14.28 -4.93 13.54
N ILE A 171 13.33 -4.18 12.96
CA ILE A 171 11.91 -4.55 12.97
C ILE A 171 11.72 -5.88 12.23
N GLN A 172 12.32 -6.06 11.06
CA GLN A 172 12.22 -7.29 10.26
C GLN A 172 12.88 -8.50 10.95
N GLU A 173 14.00 -8.33 11.63
CA GLU A 173 14.69 -9.42 12.33
C GLU A 173 13.90 -9.91 13.55
N ASN A 174 13.29 -9.00 14.31
CA ASN A 174 12.56 -9.33 15.53
C ASN A 174 11.08 -9.70 15.28
N PHE A 175 10.44 -8.98 14.36
CA PHE A 175 9.01 -9.09 14.06
C PHE A 175 8.74 -9.60 12.64
N GLY A 176 9.76 -10.01 11.90
CA GLY A 176 9.59 -10.58 10.57
C GLY A 176 9.27 -9.57 9.48
N GLU A 177 9.43 -9.98 8.22
CA GLU A 177 9.31 -9.12 7.04
C GLU A 177 7.94 -8.41 6.94
N VAL A 178 6.88 -9.06 7.40
CA VAL A 178 5.52 -8.51 7.32
C VAL A 178 5.30 -7.36 8.30
N ALA A 179 6.14 -7.21 9.34
CA ALA A 179 6.01 -6.12 10.30
C ALA A 179 6.14 -4.73 9.67
N VAL A 180 6.78 -4.62 8.51
CA VAL A 180 6.85 -3.38 7.71
C VAL A 180 5.46 -2.89 7.28
N LYS A 181 4.49 -3.80 7.07
CA LYS A 181 3.08 -3.44 6.80
C LYS A 181 2.37 -2.79 8.00
N PHE A 182 2.92 -3.01 9.19
CA PHE A 182 2.49 -2.40 10.44
C PHE A 182 3.40 -1.24 10.85
N THR A 183 4.25 -0.75 9.95
CA THR A 183 5.18 0.37 10.22
C THR A 183 4.73 1.66 9.54
N MET A 184 4.81 2.77 10.28
CA MET A 184 4.62 4.14 9.79
C MET A 184 5.83 4.98 10.19
N ILE A 185 6.35 5.78 9.26
CA ILE A 185 7.46 6.69 9.54
C ILE A 185 6.95 7.93 10.27
N LEU A 186 7.54 8.27 11.41
CA LEU A 186 7.26 9.50 12.14
C LEU A 186 8.45 10.45 12.03
N PHE A 187 8.32 11.47 11.19
CA PHE A 187 9.32 12.52 11.08
C PHE A 187 9.24 13.48 12.27
N THR A 188 10.35 13.74 12.94
CA THR A 188 10.45 14.76 14.01
C THR A 188 11.23 15.98 13.54
N GLY A 189 11.08 17.11 14.22
CA GLY A 189 11.70 18.37 13.80
C GLY A 189 10.97 19.02 12.63
N GLY A 190 9.64 18.91 12.59
CA GLY A 190 8.81 19.50 11.53
C GLY A 190 8.99 21.01 11.37
N ASP A 191 9.41 21.72 12.42
CA ASP A 191 9.81 23.12 12.42
C ASP A 191 10.99 23.40 11.47
N LEU A 192 11.88 22.42 11.27
CA LEU A 192 13.03 22.53 10.35
C LEU A 192 12.63 22.51 8.87
N LEU A 193 11.37 22.23 8.55
CA LEU A 193 10.88 22.32 7.17
C LEU A 193 10.64 23.77 6.74
N GLU A 194 10.56 24.72 7.66
CA GLU A 194 10.33 26.15 7.37
C GLU A 194 9.10 26.38 6.44
N GLY A 195 8.02 25.63 6.67
CA GLY A 195 6.80 25.69 5.85
C GLY A 195 6.88 24.96 4.50
N LYS A 196 8.00 24.33 4.16
CA LYS A 196 8.12 23.50 2.95
C LYS A 196 7.39 22.16 3.17
N PRO A 197 6.80 21.57 2.10
CA PRO A 197 6.20 20.25 2.19
C PRO A 197 7.26 19.18 2.49
N ILE A 198 6.95 18.24 3.39
CA ILE A 198 7.82 17.10 3.73
C ILE A 198 8.22 16.26 2.51
N GLN A 199 7.37 16.21 1.48
CA GLN A 199 7.66 15.49 0.24
C GLN A 199 8.91 16.04 -0.47
N LYS A 200 9.19 17.35 -0.34
CA LYS A 200 10.42 17.94 -0.88
C LYS A 200 11.66 17.44 -0.14
N PHE A 201 11.56 17.24 1.17
CA PHE A 201 12.65 16.66 1.96
C PHE A 201 12.89 15.19 1.56
N ILE A 202 11.82 14.38 1.48
CA ILE A 202 11.89 12.98 1.06
C ILE A 202 12.49 12.84 -0.34
N SER A 203 12.11 13.70 -1.29
CA SER A 203 12.62 13.61 -2.67
C SER A 203 14.12 13.91 -2.83
N ASN A 204 14.77 14.48 -1.81
CA ASN A 204 16.19 14.84 -1.88
C ASN A 204 17.14 13.65 -1.63
N SER A 205 16.63 12.49 -1.17
CA SER A 205 17.42 11.26 -0.99
C SER A 205 16.68 10.08 -1.60
N VAL A 206 17.38 9.33 -2.44
CA VAL A 206 16.84 8.10 -3.04
C VAL A 206 16.58 7.08 -1.94
N GLU A 207 17.51 6.94 -1.02
CA GLU A 207 17.47 5.98 0.08
C GLU A 207 16.30 6.25 1.03
N LEU A 208 16.05 7.52 1.38
CA LEU A 208 14.90 7.89 2.21
C LEU A 208 13.58 7.68 1.46
N ARG A 209 13.53 7.97 0.16
CA ARG A 209 12.35 7.70 -0.66
C ARG A 209 12.05 6.20 -0.70
N ASP A 210 13.05 5.37 -0.95
CA ASP A 210 12.91 3.92 -1.01
C ASP A 210 12.47 3.34 0.35
N LEU A 211 12.94 3.93 1.47
CA LEU A 211 12.48 3.58 2.82
C LEU A 211 10.99 3.92 3.04
N VAL A 212 10.57 5.10 2.59
CA VAL A 212 9.17 5.53 2.65
C VAL A 212 8.29 4.62 1.79
N GLU A 213 8.76 4.25 0.60
CA GLU A 213 8.07 3.31 -0.30
C GLU A 213 7.98 1.90 0.30
N THR A 214 9.03 1.43 0.98
CA THR A 214 9.02 0.17 1.74
C THR A 214 7.92 0.17 2.80
N CYS A 215 7.63 1.33 3.41
CA CYS A 215 6.52 1.52 4.33
C CYS A 215 5.20 1.90 3.63
N ASP A 216 5.01 1.55 2.34
CA ASP A 216 3.88 1.90 1.48
C ASP A 216 3.49 3.40 1.49
N GLY A 217 4.47 4.29 1.61
CA GLY A 217 4.24 5.74 1.66
C GLY A 217 3.64 6.23 2.98
N ARG A 218 3.59 5.41 4.04
CA ARG A 218 3.02 5.77 5.34
C ARG A 218 3.99 6.64 6.13
N TYR A 219 3.67 7.92 6.28
CA TYR A 219 4.39 8.81 7.18
C TYR A 219 3.52 9.90 7.83
N HIS A 220 4.01 10.44 8.93
CA HIS A 220 3.48 11.61 9.63
C HIS A 220 4.62 12.51 10.12
N VAL A 221 4.34 13.78 10.42
CA VAL A 221 5.35 14.77 10.81
C VAL A 221 4.94 15.42 12.13
N PHE A 222 5.84 15.43 13.10
CA PHE A 222 5.66 16.08 14.39
C PHE A 222 6.58 17.28 14.57
N ASN A 223 6.04 18.29 15.24
CA ASN A 223 6.80 19.33 15.92
C ASN A 223 6.66 19.14 17.44
N ASN A 224 7.62 18.43 18.04
CA ASN A 224 7.60 18.13 19.48
C ASN A 224 7.84 19.36 20.38
N TYR A 225 8.22 20.51 19.81
CA TYR A 225 8.31 21.78 20.54
C TYR A 225 6.94 22.46 20.68
N ASP A 226 6.04 22.27 19.70
CA ASP A 226 4.68 22.76 19.78
C ASP A 226 3.75 21.68 20.34
N ARG A 227 3.85 21.45 21.65
CA ARG A 227 2.99 20.49 22.36
C ARG A 227 1.54 20.96 22.49
N SER A 228 1.29 22.26 22.23
CA SER A 228 -0.05 22.83 22.30
C SER A 228 -0.89 22.45 21.08
N ASP A 229 -0.24 22.24 19.93
CA ASP A 229 -0.87 21.70 18.74
C ASP A 229 -1.22 20.22 18.96
N ARG A 230 -2.49 19.95 19.27
CA ARG A 230 -3.04 18.58 19.35
C ARG A 230 -3.45 18.04 17.98
N THR A 231 -3.53 18.87 16.94
CA THR A 231 -3.96 18.41 15.61
C THR A 231 -2.97 17.42 15.01
N GLN A 232 -1.67 17.56 15.27
CA GLN A 232 -0.67 16.56 14.85
C GLN A 232 -0.99 15.16 15.41
N VAL A 233 -1.44 15.06 16.67
CA VAL A 233 -1.81 13.78 17.29
C VAL A 233 -3.11 13.23 16.70
N THR A 234 -4.11 14.10 16.53
CA THR A 234 -5.39 13.71 15.90
C THR A 234 -5.17 13.20 14.47
N GLU A 235 -4.36 13.88 13.68
CA GLU A 235 -4.01 13.48 12.31
C GLU A 235 -3.19 12.17 12.27
N LEU A 236 -2.25 11.99 13.20
CA LEU A 236 -1.54 10.72 13.37
C LEU A 236 -2.53 9.58 13.59
N PHE A 237 -3.47 9.73 14.53
CA PHE A 237 -4.47 8.70 14.82
C PHE A 237 -5.43 8.42 13.65
N GLN A 238 -5.75 9.43 12.83
CA GLN A 238 -6.50 9.23 11.60
C GLN A 238 -5.71 8.38 10.59
N LYS A 239 -4.43 8.69 10.38
CA LYS A 239 -3.55 7.89 9.50
C LYS A 239 -3.39 6.46 10.01
N ILE A 240 -3.26 6.28 11.33
CA ILE A 240 -3.20 4.95 11.94
C ILE A 240 -4.52 4.19 11.73
N LYS A 241 -5.69 4.84 11.88
CA LYS A 241 -6.99 4.19 11.60
C LYS A 241 -7.07 3.68 10.17
N LEU A 242 -6.63 4.47 9.19
CA LEU A 242 -6.59 4.06 7.78
C LEU A 242 -5.66 2.87 7.56
N MET A 243 -4.45 2.94 8.10
CA MET A 243 -3.45 1.87 8.03
C MET A 243 -3.94 0.57 8.69
N LEU A 244 -4.63 0.65 9.83
CA LEU A 244 -5.18 -0.53 10.49
C LEU A 244 -6.34 -1.11 9.67
N HIS A 245 -7.18 -0.28 9.04
CA HIS A 245 -8.22 -0.75 8.13
C HIS A 245 -7.64 -1.51 6.92
N GLU A 246 -6.54 -1.02 6.33
CA GLU A 246 -5.79 -1.74 5.27
C GLU A 246 -5.26 -3.09 5.76
N ASN A 247 -4.86 -3.16 7.04
CA ASN A 247 -4.47 -4.39 7.71
C ASN A 247 -5.65 -5.23 8.27
N MET A 248 -6.89 -4.90 7.87
CA MET A 248 -8.17 -5.51 8.29
C MET A 248 -8.47 -5.41 9.81
N GLY A 249 -7.99 -4.34 10.46
CA GLY A 249 -8.16 -4.12 11.89
C GLY A 249 -7.31 -5.01 12.77
N TYR A 250 -6.31 -5.69 12.21
CA TYR A 250 -5.42 -6.52 13.00
C TYR A 250 -4.21 -5.73 13.49
N MET A 251 -3.75 -6.12 14.67
CA MET A 251 -2.40 -5.82 15.15
C MET A 251 -1.38 -6.77 14.50
N TYR A 252 -0.11 -6.43 14.61
CA TYR A 252 0.95 -7.39 14.29
C TYR A 252 0.94 -8.54 15.33
N THR A 253 0.98 -9.78 14.86
CA THR A 253 1.25 -10.99 15.65
C THR A 253 1.97 -12.01 14.77
N LYS A 254 2.71 -12.95 15.36
CA LYS A 254 3.36 -14.04 14.61
C LYS A 254 2.36 -14.88 13.80
N SER A 255 1.16 -15.12 14.33
CA SER A 255 0.10 -15.82 13.59
C SER A 255 -0.43 -15.01 12.40
N ARG A 256 -0.55 -13.68 12.55
CA ARG A 256 -0.99 -12.80 11.45
C ARG A 256 0.08 -12.73 10.36
N GLU A 257 1.34 -12.65 10.75
CA GLU A 257 2.50 -12.69 9.84
C GLU A 257 2.45 -13.96 8.96
N GLU A 258 2.25 -15.14 9.56
CA GLU A 258 2.13 -16.41 8.82
C GLU A 258 0.96 -16.40 7.84
N LYS A 259 -0.23 -15.91 8.25
CA LYS A 259 -1.39 -15.80 7.36
C LYS A 259 -1.11 -14.91 6.16
N ILE A 260 -0.49 -13.74 6.39
CA ILE A 260 -0.16 -12.79 5.30
C ILE A 260 0.83 -13.43 4.32
N ARG A 261 1.87 -14.11 4.82
CA ARG A 261 2.81 -14.84 3.94
C ARG A 261 2.11 -15.88 3.08
N ASN A 262 1.24 -16.69 3.68
CA ASN A 262 0.51 -17.73 2.96
C ASN A 262 -0.41 -17.12 1.87
N GLU A 263 -1.11 -16.02 2.19
CA GLU A 263 -1.93 -15.29 1.21
C GLU A 263 -1.11 -14.73 0.05
N GLU A 264 0.08 -14.19 0.32
CA GLU A 264 0.99 -13.67 -0.71
C GLU A 264 1.56 -14.78 -1.58
N GLU A 265 1.90 -15.94 -0.99
CA GLU A 265 2.38 -17.09 -1.73
C GLU A 265 1.30 -17.65 -2.66
N ILE A 266 0.06 -17.78 -2.18
CA ILE A 266 -1.09 -18.20 -3.00
C ILE A 266 -1.27 -17.24 -4.18
N LYS A 267 -1.29 -15.92 -3.94
CA LYS A 267 -1.41 -14.90 -4.99
C LYS A 267 -0.27 -14.98 -6.00
N ARG A 268 0.97 -15.16 -5.55
CA ARG A 268 2.14 -15.29 -6.43
C ARG A 268 2.03 -16.53 -7.30
N ASN A 269 1.62 -17.66 -6.74
CA ASN A 269 1.42 -18.90 -7.47
C ASN A 269 0.30 -18.79 -8.51
N GLU A 270 -0.80 -18.11 -8.18
CA GLU A 270 -1.89 -17.82 -9.12
C GLU A 270 -1.44 -16.91 -10.27
N GLN A 271 -0.71 -15.83 -9.97
CA GLN A 271 -0.13 -14.94 -10.99
C GLN A 271 0.81 -15.69 -11.93
N MET A 272 1.70 -16.54 -11.38
CA MET A 272 2.61 -17.35 -12.19
C MET A 272 1.87 -18.36 -13.07
N ARG A 273 0.76 -18.93 -12.59
CA ARG A 273 -0.09 -19.81 -13.39
C ARG A 273 -0.75 -19.04 -14.53
N ASN A 274 -1.31 -17.86 -14.25
CA ASN A 274 -1.95 -17.02 -15.26
C ASN A 274 -0.96 -16.58 -16.35
N LEU A 275 0.27 -16.21 -15.97
CA LEU A 275 1.33 -15.86 -16.92
C LEU A 275 1.69 -17.04 -17.84
N LYS A 276 1.85 -18.24 -17.27
CA LYS A 276 2.12 -19.46 -18.06
C LYS A 276 0.98 -19.80 -19.02
N GLU A 277 -0.27 -19.66 -18.58
CA GLU A 277 -1.44 -19.88 -19.44
C GLU A 277 -1.51 -18.83 -20.56
N GLU A 278 -1.18 -17.58 -20.29
CA GLU A 278 -1.11 -16.51 -21.29
C GLU A 278 0.01 -16.75 -22.31
N GLU A 279 1.21 -17.13 -21.86
CA GLU A 279 2.33 -17.48 -22.75
C GLU A 279 1.98 -18.68 -23.64
N LYS A 280 1.36 -19.71 -23.08
CA LYS A 280 0.90 -20.89 -23.83
C LYS A 280 -0.10 -20.50 -24.92
N ARG A 281 -1.10 -19.67 -24.59
CA ARG A 281 -2.07 -19.15 -25.57
C ARG A 281 -1.39 -18.35 -26.69
N LYS A 282 -0.41 -17.50 -26.35
CA LYS A 282 0.36 -16.73 -27.33
C LYS A 282 1.16 -17.65 -28.26
N PHE A 283 1.78 -18.70 -27.72
CA PHE A 283 2.51 -19.68 -28.51
C PHE A 283 1.58 -20.45 -29.47
N GLU A 284 0.47 -20.99 -28.97
CA GLU A 284 -0.52 -21.71 -29.77
C GLU A 284 -1.13 -20.83 -30.88
N ASN A 285 -1.36 -19.54 -30.61
CA ASN A 285 -1.85 -18.60 -31.62
C ASN A 285 -0.81 -18.35 -32.71
N ARG A 286 0.47 -18.16 -32.36
CA ARG A 286 1.54 -18.01 -33.36
C ARG A 286 1.71 -19.25 -34.22
N GLU A 287 1.62 -20.45 -33.64
CA GLU A 287 1.68 -21.69 -34.42
C GLU A 287 0.51 -21.82 -35.40
N LYS A 288 -0.69 -21.40 -34.99
CA LYS A 288 -1.86 -21.35 -35.89
C LYS A 288 -1.68 -20.32 -37.00
N GLU A 289 -1.14 -19.14 -36.70
CA GLU A 289 -0.83 -18.10 -37.69
C GLU A 289 0.17 -18.61 -38.71
N ILE A 290 1.29 -19.20 -38.27
CA ILE A 290 2.31 -19.79 -39.16
C ILE A 290 1.69 -20.88 -40.04
N ARG A 291 0.89 -21.77 -39.45
CA ARG A 291 0.23 -22.85 -40.21
C ARG A 291 -0.74 -22.31 -41.26
N ASN A 292 -1.52 -21.29 -40.92
CA ASN A 292 -2.44 -20.64 -41.86
C ASN A 292 -1.68 -19.94 -42.99
N GLU A 293 -0.58 -19.25 -42.68
CA GLU A 293 0.28 -18.62 -43.70
C GLU A 293 0.90 -19.64 -44.65
N GLU A 294 1.38 -20.78 -44.14
CA GLU A 294 1.91 -21.88 -44.95
C GLU A 294 0.84 -22.49 -45.86
N GLU A 295 -0.39 -22.64 -45.36
CA GLU A 295 -1.52 -23.14 -46.16
C GLU A 295 -1.91 -22.18 -47.28
N ILE A 296 -1.98 -20.88 -46.99
CA ILE A 296 -2.25 -19.84 -48.01
C ILE A 296 -1.18 -19.88 -49.11
N LYS A 297 0.10 -19.91 -48.74
CA LYS A 297 1.22 -20.00 -49.69
C LYS A 297 1.14 -21.26 -50.55
N ARG A 298 0.83 -22.41 -49.97
CA ARG A 298 0.68 -23.69 -50.68
C ARG A 298 -0.48 -23.65 -51.69
N ASN A 299 -1.62 -23.09 -51.28
CA ASN A 299 -2.79 -22.96 -52.14
C ASN A 299 -2.54 -22.02 -53.32
N GLU A 300 -1.83 -20.92 -53.09
CA GLU A 300 -1.41 -19.98 -54.14
C GLU A 300 -0.44 -20.64 -55.14
N GLN A 301 0.57 -21.37 -54.66
CA GLN A 301 1.48 -22.14 -55.52
C GLN A 301 0.73 -23.16 -56.39
N MET A 302 -0.23 -23.90 -55.81
CA MET A 302 -1.04 -24.87 -56.55
C MET A 302 -1.93 -24.20 -57.61
N ARG A 303 -2.48 -23.02 -57.34
CA ARG A 303 -3.23 -22.24 -58.35
C ARG A 303 -2.33 -21.83 -59.51
N ASN A 304 -1.16 -21.29 -59.21
CA ASN A 304 -0.20 -20.86 -60.24
C ASN A 304 0.25 -22.03 -61.12
N LEU A 305 0.52 -23.20 -60.54
CA LEU A 305 0.87 -24.42 -61.28
C LEU A 305 -0.26 -24.87 -62.22
N LYS A 306 -1.51 -24.88 -61.75
CA LYS A 306 -2.67 -25.24 -62.58
C LYS A 306 -2.88 -24.27 -63.73
N GLU A 307 -2.71 -22.98 -63.50
CA GLU A 307 -2.78 -21.99 -64.57
C GLU A 307 -1.66 -22.17 -65.60
N GLU A 308 -0.45 -22.47 -65.15
CA GLU A 308 0.70 -22.71 -66.04
C GLU A 308 0.51 -23.98 -66.89
N GLU A 309 0.02 -25.06 -66.30
CA GLU A 309 -0.34 -26.29 -67.03
C GLU A 309 -1.44 -26.03 -68.06
N LYS A 310 -2.48 -25.28 -67.68
CA LYS A 310 -3.56 -24.91 -68.61
C LYS A 310 -3.04 -24.10 -69.79
N ARG A 311 -2.18 -23.10 -69.54
CA ARG A 311 -1.52 -22.30 -70.59
C ARG A 311 -0.66 -23.17 -71.51
N LYS A 312 0.09 -24.13 -70.96
CA LYS A 312 0.90 -25.09 -71.75
C LYS A 312 0.03 -25.97 -72.63
N PHE A 313 -1.09 -26.47 -72.11
CA PHE A 313 -2.04 -27.27 -72.87
C PHE A 313 -2.68 -26.47 -74.02
N GLU A 314 -3.17 -25.26 -73.73
CA GLU A 314 -3.76 -24.37 -74.74
C GLU A 314 -2.77 -23.99 -75.85
N ASN A 315 -1.50 -23.77 -75.50
CA ASN A 315 -0.45 -23.49 -76.50
C ASN A 315 -0.19 -24.71 -77.41
N ARG A 316 -0.10 -25.93 -76.85
CA ARG A 316 0.06 -27.16 -77.66
C ARG A 316 -1.12 -27.39 -78.60
N GLU A 317 -2.36 -27.14 -78.15
CA GLU A 317 -3.52 -27.27 -79.04
C GLU A 317 -3.49 -26.26 -80.19
N LYS A 318 -3.01 -25.04 -79.95
CA LYS A 318 -2.84 -24.04 -81.02
C LYS A 318 -1.75 -24.42 -82.02
N GLU A 319 -0.66 -25.02 -81.55
CA GLU A 319 0.41 -25.53 -82.44
C GLU A 319 -0.12 -26.64 -83.35
N ILE A 320 -0.82 -27.64 -82.78
CA ILE A 320 -1.42 -28.75 -83.56
C ILE A 320 -2.46 -28.25 -84.58
N ARG A 321 -3.21 -27.19 -84.26
CA ARG A 321 -4.26 -26.66 -85.17
C ARG A 321 -3.69 -25.87 -86.34
N ASN A 322 -2.42 -25.47 -86.30
CA ASN A 322 -1.76 -24.64 -87.31
C ASN A 322 -0.78 -25.44 -88.20
N GLU A 323 -0.62 -26.74 -87.99
CA GLU A 323 0.08 -27.70 -88.87
C GLU A 323 -0.88 -28.35 -89.88
#